data_AF-A0A3C0UAN0-F1
#
_entry.id   AF-A0A3C0UAN0-F1
#
_cell.length_a   1.000
_cell.length_b   1.000
_cell.length_c   1.000
_cell.angle_alpha   90.00
_cell.angle_beta   90.00
_cell.angle_gamma   90.00
#
_symmetry.space_group_name_H-M   'P 1'
#
loop_
_entity.id
_entity.type
_entity.pdbx_description
1 polymer ?
#
loop_
_entity_poly.entity_id
_entity_poly.type
_entity_poly.pdbx_seq_one_letter_code
_entity_poly.pdbx_strand_id
1 'polypeptide(L)'
;CSRYVVTDVARDGMMSGPNLELLREVAERTDAKVTASGGISKLDDLRNIKKLAELGVDSAILGKSLYARAFTLEEALEVAR
;
A
#
# COMPACT_ATOMS: atom_id res chain seq x y z
N CYS A 1 9.73 14.72 10.40
CA CYS A 1 9.76 14.04 9.08
C CYS A 1 8.53 14.43 8.29
N SER A 2 8.62 14.52 6.96
CA SER A 2 7.48 14.87 6.10
C SER A 2 6.69 13.67 5.57
N ARG A 3 7.31 12.47 5.55
CA ARG A 3 6.70 11.23 5.07
C ARG A 3 7.31 10.00 5.74
N TYR A 4 6.50 8.94 5.90
CA TYR A 4 6.94 7.60 6.26
C TYR A 4 6.65 6.59 5.15
N VAL A 5 7.57 5.66 4.92
CA VAL A 5 7.35 4.46 4.11
C VAL A 5 7.17 3.30 5.09
N VAL A 6 5.98 2.70 5.09
CA VAL A 6 5.63 1.66 6.06
C VAL A 6 5.62 0.33 5.35
N THR A 7 6.50 -0.57 5.77
CA THR A 7 6.57 -1.95 5.27
C THR A 7 6.33 -2.92 6.41
N ASP A 8 5.35 -3.81 6.25
CA ASP A 8 5.24 -4.99 7.11
C ASP A 8 6.20 -6.06 6.61
N VAL A 9 7.34 -6.22 7.29
CA VAL A 9 8.39 -7.19 6.94
C VAL A 9 7.86 -8.63 6.97
N ALA A 10 6.85 -8.94 7.79
CA ALA A 10 6.27 -10.27 7.84
C ALA A 10 5.43 -10.59 6.59
N ARG A 11 4.97 -9.57 5.86
CA ARG A 11 4.17 -9.70 4.63
C ARG A 11 4.93 -9.33 3.37
N ASP A 12 6.13 -8.76 3.50
CA ASP A 12 6.93 -8.40 2.35
C ASP A 12 7.33 -9.65 1.55
N GLY A 13 7.15 -9.58 0.23
CA GLY A 13 7.39 -10.71 -0.67
C GLY A 13 6.44 -11.91 -0.55
N MET A 14 5.50 -11.94 0.43
CA MET A 14 4.58 -13.05 0.68
C MET A 14 3.34 -13.07 -0.23
N MET A 15 3.08 -11.98 -0.97
CA MET A 15 1.88 -11.82 -1.82
C MET A 15 0.54 -12.04 -1.09
N SER A 16 0.51 -11.84 0.24
CA SER A 16 -0.63 -12.13 1.11
C SER A 16 -1.55 -10.92 1.37
N GLY A 17 -1.30 -9.80 0.72
CA GLY A 17 -2.01 -8.53 0.93
C GLY A 17 -1.30 -7.63 1.95
N PRO A 18 -1.48 -6.30 1.86
CA PRO A 18 -0.87 -5.33 2.76
C PRO A 18 -1.41 -5.44 4.18
N ASN A 19 -0.65 -4.98 5.17
CA ASN A 19 -1.13 -4.86 6.54
C ASN A 19 -1.89 -3.54 6.74
N LEU A 20 -3.19 -3.56 6.45
CA LEU A 20 -4.04 -2.36 6.54
C LEU A 20 -4.12 -1.81 7.97
N GLU A 21 -4.09 -2.67 8.98
CA GLU A 21 -4.15 -2.24 10.37
C GLU A 21 -2.89 -1.49 10.77
N LEU A 22 -1.71 -2.00 10.41
CA LEU A 22 -0.45 -1.29 10.62
C LEU A 22 -0.43 0.08 9.91
N LEU A 23 -0.90 0.14 8.67
CA LEU A 23 -0.97 1.40 7.92
C LEU A 23 -1.89 2.41 8.62
N ARG A 24 -3.06 1.95 9.10
CA ARG A 24 -4.01 2.75 9.85
C ARG A 24 -3.40 3.28 11.15
N GLU A 25 -2.80 2.41 11.95
CA GLU A 25 -2.18 2.76 13.24
C GLU A 25 -1.05 3.79 13.08
N VAL A 26 -0.21 3.66 12.04
CA VAL A 26 0.85 4.64 11.80
C VAL A 26 0.25 5.98 11.36
N ALA A 27 -0.71 5.95 10.44
CA ALA A 27 -1.34 7.16 9.91
C ALA A 27 -2.08 7.95 11.00
N GLU A 28 -2.74 7.29 11.95
CA GLU A 28 -3.42 7.95 13.07
C GLU A 28 -2.47 8.58 14.12
N ARG A 29 -1.19 8.21 14.11
CA ARG A 29 -0.19 8.69 15.08
C ARG A 29 0.68 9.83 14.55
N THR A 30 0.45 10.30 13.32
CA THR A 30 1.28 11.33 12.71
C THR A 30 0.55 12.15 11.66
N ASP A 31 0.86 13.44 11.57
CA ASP A 31 0.39 14.29 10.47
C ASP A 31 1.19 14.09 9.17
N ALA A 32 2.29 13.31 9.22
CA ALA A 32 3.09 13.02 8.04
C ALA A 32 2.37 12.05 7.09
N LYS A 33 2.61 12.20 5.79
CA LYS A 33 2.03 11.29 4.81
C LYS A 33 2.63 9.88 4.90
N VAL A 34 1.82 8.86 4.65
CA VAL A 34 2.21 7.45 4.72
C VAL A 34 2.18 6.82 3.33
N THR A 35 3.27 6.16 2.96
CA THR A 35 3.37 5.32 1.77
C THR A 35 3.28 3.86 2.18
N ALA A 36 2.28 3.14 1.67
CA ALA A 36 2.14 1.71 1.86
C ALA A 36 3.20 0.96 1.04
N SER A 37 3.93 0.05 1.67
CA SER A 37 4.95 -0.77 1.03
C SER A 37 4.84 -2.21 1.53
N GLY A 38 5.01 -3.17 0.63
CA GLY A 38 4.97 -4.60 0.96
C GLY A 38 3.58 -5.23 0.91
N GLY A 39 3.54 -6.51 0.52
CA GLY A 39 2.35 -7.35 0.55
C GLY A 39 1.32 -7.14 -0.56
N ILE A 40 1.39 -6.06 -1.37
CA ILE A 40 0.42 -5.78 -2.44
C ILE A 40 0.51 -6.83 -3.55
N SER A 41 -0.52 -7.65 -3.70
CA SER A 41 -0.55 -8.78 -4.64
C SER A 41 -1.67 -8.73 -5.67
N LYS A 42 -2.74 -7.98 -5.41
CA LYS A 42 -3.90 -7.83 -6.31
C LYS A 42 -4.44 -6.41 -6.32
N LEU A 43 -5.22 -6.06 -7.35
CA LEU A 43 -5.87 -4.74 -7.47
C LEU A 43 -6.79 -4.40 -6.28
N ASP A 44 -7.40 -5.42 -5.68
CA ASP A 44 -8.26 -5.23 -4.50
C ASP A 44 -7.49 -4.72 -3.26
N ASP A 45 -6.20 -5.02 -3.18
CA ASP A 45 -5.35 -4.49 -2.11
C ASP A 45 -5.18 -2.97 -2.26
N LEU A 46 -5.02 -2.48 -3.50
CA LEU A 46 -4.97 -1.05 -3.80
C LEU A 46 -6.30 -0.35 -3.45
N ARG A 47 -7.43 -0.98 -3.76
CA ARG A 47 -8.76 -0.47 -3.35
C ARG A 47 -8.86 -0.34 -1.83
N ASN A 48 -8.33 -1.32 -1.09
CA ASN A 48 -8.36 -1.30 0.36
C ASN A 48 -7.40 -0.26 0.96
N ILE A 49 -6.20 -0.09 0.39
CA ILE A 49 -5.28 0.99 0.78
C ILE A 49 -5.91 2.36 0.52
N LYS A 50 -6.58 2.54 -0.63
CA LYS A 50 -7.24 3.81 -0.99
C LYS A 50 -8.28 4.26 0.05
N LYS A 51 -8.95 3.32 0.72
CA LYS A 51 -9.90 3.64 1.81
C LYS A 51 -9.23 4.34 3.00
N LEU A 52 -7.90 4.24 3.13
CA LEU A 52 -7.11 4.88 4.19
C LEU A 52 -6.58 6.27 3.78
N ALA A 53 -6.95 6.79 2.60
CA ALA A 53 -6.47 8.09 2.11
C ALA A 53 -6.85 9.25 3.05
N GLU A 54 -8.06 9.22 3.61
CA GLU A 54 -8.55 10.19 4.61
C GLU A 54 -7.70 10.21 5.88
N LEU A 55 -7.01 9.11 6.20
CA LEU A 55 -6.11 9.00 7.35
C LEU A 55 -4.69 9.45 7.03
N GLY A 56 -4.36 9.72 5.75
CA GLY A 56 -3.04 10.16 5.32
C GLY A 56 -2.20 9.12 4.57
N VAL A 57 -2.74 7.93 4.28
CA VAL A 57 -2.09 6.92 3.42
C VAL A 57 -2.37 7.24 1.95
N ASP A 58 -1.44 7.91 1.29
CA ASP A 58 -1.68 8.56 -0.02
C ASP A 58 -0.91 7.95 -1.18
N SER A 59 -0.11 6.91 -0.93
CA SER A 59 0.78 6.34 -1.93
C SER A 59 1.07 4.87 -1.62
N ALA A 60 1.44 4.12 -2.65
CA ALA A 60 1.79 2.71 -2.56
C ALA A 60 3.02 2.37 -3.41
N ILE A 61 3.86 1.45 -2.93
CA ILE A 61 5.00 0.89 -3.68
C ILE A 61 4.66 -0.51 -4.16
N LEU A 62 4.75 -0.70 -5.47
CA LEU A 62 4.49 -1.98 -6.14
C LEU A 62 5.81 -2.65 -6.52
N GLY A 63 6.03 -3.86 -6.00
CA GLY A 63 7.22 -4.65 -6.27
C GLY A 63 6.89 -5.93 -7.02
N LYS A 64 6.96 -7.07 -6.32
CA LYS A 64 6.79 -8.43 -6.88
C LYS A 64 5.52 -8.60 -7.72
N SER A 65 4.41 -7.94 -7.39
CA SER A 65 3.15 -8.04 -8.14
C SER A 65 3.27 -7.60 -9.60
N LEU A 66 4.05 -6.56 -9.90
CA LEU A 66 4.31 -6.12 -11.28
C LEU A 66 5.26 -7.08 -12.00
N TYR A 67 6.34 -7.53 -11.33
CA TYR A 67 7.28 -8.50 -11.90
C TYR A 67 6.63 -9.86 -12.20
N ALA A 68 5.74 -10.31 -11.32
CA ALA A 68 4.98 -11.56 -11.46
C ALA A 68 3.77 -11.42 -12.39
N ARG A 69 3.52 -10.22 -12.96
CA ARG A 69 2.37 -9.92 -13.83
C ARG A 69 1.03 -10.30 -13.20
N ALA A 70 0.88 -10.07 -11.90
CA ALA A 70 -0.40 -10.26 -11.20
C ALA A 70 -1.46 -9.26 -11.69
N PHE A 71 -1.01 -8.09 -12.13
CA PHE A 71 -1.75 -7.04 -12.83
C PHE A 71 -0.73 -6.12 -13.53
N THR A 72 -1.21 -5.25 -14.40
CA THR A 72 -0.43 -4.24 -15.13
C THR A 72 -0.35 -2.93 -14.36
N LEU A 73 0.64 -2.10 -14.69
CA LEU A 73 0.75 -0.77 -14.09
C LEU A 73 -0.47 0.09 -14.44
N GLU A 74 -0.98 -0.04 -15.65
CA GLU A 74 -2.18 0.64 -16.15
C GLU A 74 -3.40 0.30 -15.29
N GLU A 75 -3.68 -0.98 -15.05
CA GLU A 75 -4.78 -1.41 -14.17
C GLU A 75 -4.60 -0.88 -12.73
N ALA A 76 -3.38 -0.87 -12.22
CA ALA A 76 -3.10 -0.33 -10.88
C ALA A 76 -3.39 1.18 -10.81
N LEU A 77 -3.03 1.94 -11.85
CA LEU A 77 -3.29 3.38 -11.93
C LEU A 77 -4.78 3.68 -12.08
N GLU A 78 -5.54 2.88 -12.82
CA GLU A 78 -7.00 3.02 -12.90
C GLU A 78 -7.68 2.86 -11.54
N VAL A 79 -7.19 1.95 -10.71
CA VAL A 79 -7.70 1.75 -9.34
C VAL A 79 -7.28 2.88 -8.40
N ALA A 80 -6.08 3.43 -8.60
CA ALA A 80 -5.50 4.46 -7.73
C ALA A 80 -6.06 5.88 -7.98
N ARG A 81 -6.58 6.16 -9.19
CA ARG A 81 -7.25 7.42 -9.55
C ARG A 81 -8.45 7.73 -8.67
#